data_AF-A0A920AKA6-F1
#
_entry.id   AF-A0A920AKA6-F1
#
_cell.length_a   1.000
_cell.length_b   1.000
_cell.length_c   1.000
_cell.angle_alpha   90.00
_cell.angle_beta   90.00
_cell.angle_gamma   90.00
#
_symmetry.space_group_name_H-M   'P 1'
#
loop_
_entity.id
_entity.type
_entity.pdbx_description
1 polymer ?
#
loop_
_entity_poly.entity_id
_entity_poly.type
_entity_poly.pdbx_seq_one_letter_code
_entity_poly.pdbx_strand_id
1 'polypeptide(L)'
;MKSNYITPTLGRKLSSNKKNEPQSLRDIEEYLRCLAQIRQENNISVEDVMQHLNYSRSTLDALENGNLEFIQYPLNYFFTRQYASYLKVPFPQQFLMSHFKPGEKK
;
A
#
# COMPACT_ATOMS: atom_id res chain seq x y z
N MET A 1 -9.47 23.65 -14.96
CA MET A 1 -9.86 22.95 -13.70
C MET A 1 -8.60 22.39 -13.08
N LYS A 2 -8.20 22.86 -11.89
CA LYS A 2 -6.94 22.46 -11.24
C LYS A 2 -7.19 21.16 -10.48
N SER A 3 -6.54 20.07 -10.90
CA SER A 3 -6.54 18.78 -10.21
C SER A 3 -5.65 18.88 -8.97
N ASN A 4 -6.25 18.95 -7.79
CA ASN A 4 -5.52 18.92 -6.51
C ASN A 4 -5.22 17.47 -6.18
N TYR A 5 -3.99 17.02 -6.48
CA TYR A 5 -3.49 15.73 -6.04
C TYR A 5 -3.18 15.82 -4.54
N ILE A 6 -4.01 15.17 -3.71
CA ILE A 6 -3.73 15.01 -2.28
C ILE A 6 -2.69 13.90 -2.17
N THR A 7 -1.41 14.27 -2.10
CA THR A 7 -0.36 13.37 -1.64
C THR A 7 -0.55 13.13 -0.14
N PRO A 8 -0.69 11.89 0.32
CA PRO A 8 -0.71 11.55 1.73
C PRO A 8 0.71 11.70 2.26
N THR A 9 1.01 12.88 2.80
CA THR A 9 2.27 13.14 3.46
C THR A 9 2.17 12.64 4.89
N LEU A 10 2.74 11.46 5.15
CA LEU A 10 3.48 11.25 6.41
C LEU A 10 4.37 12.48 6.58
N GLY A 11 4.14 13.22 7.65
CA GLY A 11 4.29 14.67 7.69
C GLY A 11 5.55 15.26 7.03
N ARG A 12 5.31 16.36 6.30
CA ARG A 12 6.26 17.47 6.03
C ARG A 12 7.22 17.30 4.84
N LYS A 13 6.89 18.05 3.78
CA LYS A 13 7.71 18.50 2.64
C LYS A 13 8.30 17.40 1.75
N LEU A 14 7.81 17.34 0.51
CA LEU A 14 8.47 16.67 -0.61
C LEU A 14 9.92 17.17 -0.74
N SER A 15 10.85 16.36 -0.25
CA SER A 15 12.16 16.21 -0.84
C SER A 15 12.12 14.89 -1.58
N SER A 16 12.35 14.92 -2.88
CA SER A 16 12.67 13.76 -3.72
C SER A 16 13.90 13.07 -3.14
N ASN A 17 13.72 12.24 -2.12
CA ASN A 17 14.78 11.54 -1.45
C ASN A 17 14.35 10.08 -1.30
N LYS A 18 15.20 9.18 -1.77
CA LYS A 18 15.15 7.70 -1.62
C LYS A 18 15.06 7.21 -0.15
N LYS A 19 14.68 8.06 0.81
CA LYS A 19 14.77 7.80 2.26
C LYS A 19 13.44 7.40 2.91
N ASN A 20 12.33 7.39 2.16
CA ASN A 20 11.00 7.09 2.69
C ASN A 20 10.38 5.83 2.07
N GLU A 21 11.19 4.97 1.46
CA GLU A 21 10.72 3.67 1.01
C GLU A 21 10.71 2.69 2.18
N PRO A 22 9.73 1.79 2.27
CA PRO A 22 9.66 0.85 3.37
C PRO A 22 10.83 -0.14 3.32
N GLN A 23 11.74 -0.04 4.28
CA GLN A 23 12.93 -0.90 4.37
C GLN A 23 12.76 -2.02 5.39
N SER A 24 11.71 -1.95 6.21
CA SER A 24 11.38 -2.91 7.26
C SER A 24 9.90 -3.34 7.19
N LEU A 25 9.55 -4.43 7.89
CA LEU A 25 8.15 -4.85 8.05
C LEU A 25 7.29 -3.74 8.64
N ARG A 26 7.80 -3.00 9.64
CA ARG A 26 7.09 -1.87 10.27
C ARG A 26 6.74 -0.78 9.27
N ASP A 27 7.66 -0.44 8.37
CA ASP A 27 7.39 0.59 7.37
C ASP A 27 6.29 0.16 6.38
N ILE A 28 6.17 -1.14 6.09
CA ILE A 28 5.06 -1.68 5.29
C ILE A 28 3.75 -1.58 6.06
N GLU A 29 3.73 -1.94 7.35
CA GLU A 29 2.54 -1.80 8.18
C GLU A 29 2.07 -0.34 8.24
N GLU A 30 3.00 0.61 8.37
CA GLU A 30 2.70 2.04 8.33
C GLU A 30 2.18 2.49 6.95
N TYR A 31 2.79 2.02 5.86
CA TYR A 31 2.31 2.30 4.51
C TYR A 31 0.88 1.81 4.30
N LEU A 32 0.58 0.60 4.79
CA LEU A 32 -0.74 0.00 4.71
C LEU A 32 -1.79 0.79 5.51
N ARG A 33 -1.47 1.22 6.72
CA ARG A 33 -2.32 2.10 7.54
C ARG A 33 -2.55 3.45 6.86
N CYS A 34 -1.53 3.96 6.17
CA CYS A 34 -1.65 5.18 5.37
C CYS A 34 -2.67 4.99 4.23
N LEU A 35 -2.64 3.87 3.51
CA LEU A 35 -3.67 3.54 2.51
C LEU A 35 -5.09 3.53 3.10
N ALA A 36 -5.28 2.96 4.29
CA ALA A 36 -6.56 2.97 4.99
C ALA A 36 -7.03 4.40 5.30
N GLN A 37 -6.13 5.24 5.81
CA GLN A 37 -6.43 6.65 6.11
C GLN A 37 -6.82 7.40 4.83
N ILE A 38 -6.09 7.21 3.73
CA ILE A 38 -6.38 7.85 2.45
C ILE A 38 -7.75 7.43 1.91
N ARG A 39 -8.10 6.15 2.03
CA ARG A 39 -9.45 5.69 1.64
C ARG A 39 -10.52 6.44 2.42
N GLN A 40 -10.36 6.57 3.74
CA GLN A 40 -11.29 7.29 4.61
C GLN A 40 -11.38 8.78 4.26
N GLU A 41 -10.24 9.43 4.04
CA GLU A 41 -10.17 10.85 3.63
C GLU A 41 -10.85 11.10 2.28
N ASN A 42 -10.77 10.14 1.36
CA ASN A 42 -11.46 10.19 0.06
C ASN A 42 -12.93 9.76 0.11
N ASN A 43 -13.47 9.45 1.29
CA ASN A 43 -14.86 8.98 1.49
C ASN A 43 -15.20 7.73 0.66
N ILE A 44 -14.22 6.86 0.44
CA ILE A 44 -14.40 5.58 -0.28
C ILE A 44 -14.85 4.53 0.73
N SER A 45 -15.98 3.87 0.49
CA SER A 45 -16.44 2.78 1.37
C SER A 45 -15.57 1.54 1.21
N VAL A 46 -15.59 0.65 2.20
CA VAL A 46 -14.84 -0.61 2.08
C VAL A 46 -15.48 -1.48 0.99
N GLU A 47 -16.80 -1.42 0.88
CA GLU A 47 -17.62 -2.13 -0.10
C GLU A 47 -17.25 -1.73 -1.53
N ASP A 48 -16.97 -0.45 -1.79
CA ASP A 48 -16.50 0.03 -3.10
C ASP A 48 -15.17 -0.61 -3.48
N VAL A 49 -14.24 -0.70 -2.53
CA VAL A 49 -12.95 -1.36 -2.73
C VAL A 49 -13.13 -2.85 -2.96
N MET A 50 -13.98 -3.51 -2.16
CA MET A 50 -14.28 -4.94 -2.30
C MET A 50 -14.84 -5.26 -3.69
N GLN A 51 -15.79 -4.47 -4.17
CA GLN A 51 -16.41 -4.69 -5.48
C GLN A 51 -15.43 -4.41 -6.63
N HIS A 52 -14.61 -3.36 -6.52
CA HIS A 52 -13.71 -2.97 -7.59
C HIS A 52 -12.48 -3.88 -7.71
N LEU A 53 -11.88 -4.27 -6.57
CA LEU A 53 -10.68 -5.11 -6.54
C LEU A 53 -10.99 -6.60 -6.35
N ASN A 54 -12.25 -6.94 -6.12
CA ASN A 54 -12.70 -8.31 -5.80
C ASN A 54 -11.99 -8.89 -4.56
N TYR A 55 -11.84 -8.06 -3.52
CA TYR A 55 -11.22 -8.49 -2.26
C TYR A 55 -12.26 -8.92 -1.25
N SER A 56 -11.89 -9.91 -0.42
CA SER A 56 -12.69 -10.24 0.75
C SER A 56 -12.57 -9.15 1.81
N ARG A 57 -13.59 -9.02 2.67
CA ARG A 57 -13.56 -8.10 3.81
C ARG A 57 -12.36 -8.35 4.71
N SER A 58 -12.07 -9.62 5.01
CA SER A 58 -10.91 -10.03 5.80
C SER A 58 -9.57 -9.63 5.17
N THR A 59 -9.45 -9.68 3.83
CA THR A 59 -8.24 -9.23 3.13
C THR A 59 -8.05 -7.73 3.32
N LEU A 60 -9.11 -6.93 3.15
CA LEU A 60 -9.01 -5.48 3.36
C LEU A 60 -8.75 -5.12 4.81
N ASP A 61 -9.45 -5.74 5.77
CA ASP A 61 -9.19 -5.48 7.18
C ASP A 61 -7.75 -5.86 7.56
N ALA A 62 -7.21 -6.96 7.02
CA ALA A 62 -5.80 -7.32 7.24
C ALA A 62 -4.83 -6.30 6.63
N LEU A 63 -5.10 -5.80 5.42
CA LEU A 63 -4.31 -4.72 4.82
C LEU A 63 -4.40 -3.47 5.69
N GLU A 64 -5.59 -2.97 5.99
CA GLU A 64 -5.77 -1.69 6.70
C GLU A 64 -5.19 -1.68 8.12
N ASN A 65 -5.16 -2.85 8.80
CA ASN A 65 -4.53 -2.98 10.11
C ASN A 65 -3.00 -3.17 10.05
N GLY A 66 -2.45 -3.45 8.87
CA GLY A 66 -1.04 -3.84 8.71
C GLY A 66 -0.76 -5.28 9.17
N ASN A 67 -1.74 -6.19 9.09
CA ASN A 67 -1.55 -7.58 9.48
C ASN A 67 -0.83 -8.37 8.36
N LEU A 68 0.49 -8.25 8.32
CA LEU A 68 1.35 -8.94 7.36
C LEU A 68 1.50 -10.45 7.64
N GLU A 69 1.10 -10.94 8.81
CA GLU A 69 1.06 -12.38 9.10
C GLU A 69 -0.12 -13.06 8.40
N PHE A 70 -1.25 -12.37 8.28
CA PHE A 70 -2.45 -12.86 7.58
C PHE A 70 -2.26 -12.88 6.06
N ILE A 71 -1.65 -11.82 5.51
CA ILE A 71 -1.31 -11.76 4.09
C ILE A 71 0.20 -11.78 3.93
N GLN A 72 0.73 -12.96 3.66
CA GLN A 72 2.16 -13.13 3.45
C GLN A 72 2.58 -12.75 2.02
N TYR A 73 3.87 -12.53 1.83
CA TYR A 73 4.45 -12.37 0.50
C TYR A 73 4.29 -13.67 -0.31
N PRO A 74 3.99 -13.61 -1.62
CA PRO A 74 3.88 -12.44 -2.50
C PRO A 74 2.49 -11.79 -2.55
N LEU A 75 1.49 -12.33 -1.86
CA LEU A 75 0.12 -11.85 -1.93
C LEU A 75 -0.03 -10.44 -1.35
N ASN A 76 0.69 -10.10 -0.28
CA ASN A 76 0.67 -8.74 0.25
C ASN A 76 1.13 -7.72 -0.78
N TYR A 77 2.20 -8.00 -1.52
CA TYR A 77 2.69 -7.14 -2.58
C TYR A 77 1.61 -6.94 -3.64
N PHE A 78 1.01 -8.03 -4.13
CA PHE A 78 -0.01 -7.97 -5.15
C PHE A 78 -1.22 -7.15 -4.69
N PHE A 79 -1.76 -7.49 -3.51
CA PHE A 79 -2.96 -6.84 -3.03
C PHE A 79 -2.74 -5.37 -2.69
N THR A 80 -1.61 -5.05 -2.06
CA THR A 80 -1.25 -3.67 -1.70
C THR A 80 -1.00 -2.83 -2.94
N ARG A 81 -0.35 -3.37 -3.97
CA ARG A 81 -0.08 -2.64 -5.21
C ARG A 81 -1.36 -2.28 -5.94
N GLN A 82 -2.28 -3.22 -6.07
CA GLN A 82 -3.59 -2.96 -6.65
C GLN A 82 -4.41 -1.96 -5.81
N TYR A 83 -4.35 -2.07 -4.48
CA TYR A 83 -5.06 -1.15 -3.60
C TYR A 83 -4.52 0.29 -3.68
N ALA A 84 -3.19 0.45 -3.64
CA ALA A 84 -2.53 1.74 -3.85
C ALA A 84 -2.86 2.32 -5.23
N SER A 85 -2.88 1.49 -6.28
CA SER A 85 -3.26 1.92 -7.63
C SER A 85 -4.70 2.41 -7.70
N TYR A 86 -5.64 1.71 -7.03
CA TYR A 86 -7.03 2.11 -6.94
C TYR A 86 -7.20 3.47 -6.24
N LEU A 87 -6.48 3.67 -5.14
CA LEU A 87 -6.44 4.93 -4.40
C LEU A 87 -5.60 6.02 -5.10
N LYS A 88 -4.97 5.72 -6.24
CA LYS A 88 -4.06 6.61 -6.99
C LYS A 88 -2.87 7.10 -6.14
N VAL A 89 -2.41 6.25 -5.22
CA VAL A 89 -1.26 6.50 -4.35
C VAL A 89 0.00 5.90 -5.00
N PRO A 90 1.14 6.61 -4.99
CA PRO A 90 2.39 6.03 -5.47
C PRO A 90 2.74 4.77 -4.66
N PHE A 91 3.08 3.71 -5.38
CA PHE A 91 3.54 2.46 -4.78
C PHE A 91 5.06 2.49 -4.62
N PRO A 92 5.61 2.13 -3.44
CA PRO A 92 7.05 2.13 -3.21
C PRO A 92 7.77 1.14 -4.14
N GLN A 93 8.96 1.52 -4.60
CA GLN A 93 9.79 0.65 -5.46
C GLN A 93 10.37 -0.50 -4.63
N GLN A 94 10.69 -0.25 -3.36
CA GLN A 94 11.12 -1.25 -2.38
C GLN A 94 9.94 -1.70 -1.51
N PHE A 95 9.05 -2.57 -2.02
CA PHE A 95 8.04 -3.26 -1.20
C PHE A 95 8.49 -4.70 -1.00
N LEU A 96 9.16 -4.97 0.14
CA LEU A 96 9.85 -6.22 0.52
C LEU A 96 10.03 -7.25 -0.62
N MET A 97 11.00 -6.98 -1.50
CA MET A 97 11.62 -7.98 -2.39
C MET A 97 12.79 -8.73 -1.71
N SER A 98 13.06 -8.46 -0.43
CA SER A 98 14.29 -8.87 0.26
C SER A 98 14.48 -10.38 0.39
N HIS A 99 13.40 -11.17 0.33
CA HIS A 99 13.45 -12.63 0.38
C HIS A 99 13.25 -13.29 -0.99
N PHE A 100 12.88 -12.54 -2.02
CA PHE A 100 12.75 -13.06 -3.37
C PHE A 100 14.07 -12.77 -4.11
N LYS A 101 15.06 -13.64 -3.89
CA LYS A 101 16.21 -13.68 -4.81
C LYS A 101 15.63 -13.87 -6.22
N PRO A 102 15.87 -12.96 -7.18
CA PRO A 102 15.55 -13.27 -8.56
C PRO A 102 16.27 -14.58 -8.86
N GLY A 103 15.54 -15.60 -9.31
CA GLY A 103 16.15 -16.88 -9.65
C GLY A 103 17.35 -16.61 -10.55
N GLU A 104 18.55 -16.95 -10.07
CA GLU A 104 19.74 -16.91 -10.91
C GLU A 104 19.43 -17.76 -12.13
N LYS A 105 19.34 -17.11 -13.29
CA LYS A 105 19.28 -17.84 -14.56
C LYS A 105 20.61 -18.58 -14.69
N LYS A 106 20.59 -19.87 -14.39
CA LYS A 106 21.67 -20.80 -14.76
C LYS A 106 21.81 -20.87 -16.27
#